data_AF-A0A920NCG1-F1
#
_entry.id   AF-A0A920NCG1-F1
#
_cell.length_a   1.000
_cell.length_b   1.000
_cell.length_c   1.000
_cell.angle_alpha   90.00
_cell.angle_beta   90.00
_cell.angle_gamma   90.00
#
_symmetry.space_group_name_H-M   'P 1'
#
loop_
_entity.id
_entity.type
_entity.pdbx_description
1 polymer ?
#
loop_
_entity_poly.entity_id
_entity_poly.type
_entity_poly.pdbx_seq_one_letter_code
_entity_poly.pdbx_strand_id
1 'polypeptide(L)' 'MVDIQAVETFNNPVSLSDIKSTPELLDMILVRNSRLSVQPVTEREYAKVVSMGL' A
#
# COMPACT_ATOMS: atom_id res chain seq x y z
N MET A 1 1.64 9.90 18.29
CA MET A 1 0.40 10.40 17.66
C MET A 1 0.81 11.46 16.67
N VAL A 2 0.18 11.48 15.49
CA VAL A 2 0.47 12.45 14.43
C VAL A 2 -0.86 12.88 13.81
N ASP A 3 -0.91 14.11 13.31
CA ASP A 3 -2.06 14.62 12.57
C ASP A 3 -1.88 14.32 11.07
N ILE A 4 -2.97 13.98 10.39
CA ILE A 4 -2.99 13.68 8.95
C ILE A 4 -4.09 14.47 8.24
N GLN A 5 -3.92 14.70 6.94
CA GLN A 5 -4.89 15.36 6.09
C GLN A 5 -5.22 14.45 4.89
N ALA A 6 -6.48 14.47 4.45
CA ALA A 6 -6.90 13.78 3.24
C ALA A 6 -6.28 14.46 2.01
N VAL A 7 -5.65 13.67 1.13
CA VAL A 7 -5.05 14.14 -0.13
C VAL A 7 -5.90 13.75 -1.33
N GLU A 8 -6.19 12.45 -1.47
CA GLU A 8 -6.91 11.90 -2.62
C GLU A 8 -7.65 10.62 -2.23
N THR A 9 -8.74 10.32 -2.93
CA THR A 9 -9.53 9.10 -2.78
C THR A 9 -9.33 8.23 -4.01
N PHE A 10 -9.06 6.94 -3.80
CA PHE A 10 -8.98 5.98 -4.90
C PHE A 10 -10.37 5.67 -5.49
N ASN A 11 -10.45 5.62 -6.82
CA ASN A 11 -11.65 5.19 -7.53
C ASN A 11 -11.90 3.69 -7.31
N ASN A 12 -10.81 2.92 -7.24
CA ASN A 12 -10.82 1.48 -7.06
C ASN A 12 -10.11 1.11 -5.74
N PRO A 13 -10.83 0.64 -4.70
CA PRO A 13 -10.19 0.18 -3.47
C PRO A 13 -9.23 -0.98 -3.74
N VAL A 14 -7.96 -0.81 -3.35
CA VAL A 14 -6.93 -1.84 -3.51
C VAL A 14 -7.00 -2.81 -2.34
N SER A 15 -7.41 -4.06 -2.59
CA SER A 15 -7.54 -5.05 -1.53
C SER A 15 -6.19 -5.68 -1.15
N LEU A 16 -6.12 -6.26 0.05
CA LEU A 16 -4.93 -7.02 0.45
C LEU A 16 -4.68 -8.24 -0.46
N SER A 17 -5.73 -8.81 -1.04
CA SER A 17 -5.61 -9.90 -2.01
C SER A 17 -4.88 -9.43 -3.25
N ASP A 18 -5.27 -8.27 -3.79
CA ASP A 18 -4.64 -7.70 -5.00
C ASP A 18 -3.17 -7.38 -4.76
N ILE A 19 -2.84 -6.83 -3.59
CA ILE A 19 -1.45 -6.55 -3.18
C ILE A 19 -0.63 -7.84 -3.13
N LYS A 20 -1.16 -8.90 -2.50
CA LYS A 20 -0.46 -10.20 -2.39
C LYS A 20 -0.32 -10.92 -3.73
N SER A 21 -1.24 -10.69 -4.66
CA SER A 21 -1.18 -11.25 -6.01
C SER A 21 -0.27 -10.46 -6.96
N THR A 22 0.25 -9.30 -6.53
CA THR A 22 1.12 -8.45 -7.34
C THR A 22 2.60 -8.77 -7.09
N PRO A 23 3.33 -9.34 -8.07
CA PRO A 23 4.72 -9.78 -7.87
C PRO A 23 5.67 -8.66 -7.41
N GLU A 24 5.44 -7.44 -7.88
CA GLU A 24 6.26 -6.26 -7.56
C GLU A 24 6.15 -5.80 -6.10
N LEU A 25 5.13 -6.29 -5.37
CA LEU A 25 4.84 -5.92 -3.99
C LEU A 25 5.12 -7.05 -2.98
N LEU A 26 5.66 -8.18 -3.41
CA LEU A 26 5.87 -9.35 -2.53
C LEU A 26 6.85 -9.07 -1.38
N ASP A 27 7.76 -8.12 -1.57
CA ASP A 27 8.73 -7.72 -0.56
C ASP A 27 8.21 -6.61 0.38
N MET A 28 7.01 -6.05 0.14
CA MET A 28 6.43 -5.04 1.04
C MET A 28 6.32 -5.58 2.46
N ILE A 29 6.62 -4.71 3.43
CA ILE A 29 6.43 -5.02 4.85
C ILE A 29 4.98 -5.42 5.15
N LEU A 30 3.99 -4.86 4.44
CA LEU A 30 2.57 -5.23 4.57
C LEU A 30 2.34 -6.73 4.30
N VAL A 31 3.06 -7.29 3.33
CA VAL A 31 2.93 -8.69 2.91
C VAL A 31 3.71 -9.60 3.86
N ARG A 32 4.90 -9.18 4.29
CA ARG A 32 5.82 -10.01 5.10
C ARG A 32 5.57 -9.93 6.60
N ASN A 33 5.02 -8.84 7.12
CA ASN A 33 4.77 -8.61 8.53
C ASN A 33 3.46 -7.85 8.75
N SER A 34 2.34 -8.59 8.71
CA SER A 34 0.99 -8.04 8.80
C SER A 34 0.58 -7.46 10.16
N ARG A 35 1.44 -7.57 11.19
CA ARG A 35 1.13 -7.08 12.54
C ARG A 35 1.69 -5.68 12.82
N LEU A 36 2.42 -5.09 11.88
CA LEU A 36 2.96 -3.75 12.02
C LEU A 36 1.96 -2.72 11.45
N SER A 37 1.42 -1.86 12.32
CA SER A 37 0.38 -0.90 11.94
C SER A 37 0.90 0.34 11.20
N VAL A 38 2.17 0.70 11.42
CA VAL A 38 2.86 1.79 10.73
C VAL A 38 4.16 1.24 10.17
N GLN A 39 4.31 1.31 8.87
CA GLN A 39 5.37 0.64 8.15
C GLN A 39 5.96 1.55 7.07
N PRO A 40 7.28 1.43 6.80
CA PRO A 40 7.88 2.11 5.68
C PRO A 40 7.36 1.53 4.36
N VAL A 41 7.29 2.39 3.34
CA VAL A 41 6.93 2.04 1.96
C VAL A 41 7.97 2.69 1.05
N THR A 42 8.51 1.92 0.11
CA THR A 42 9.44 2.43 -0.90
C THR A 42 8.69 3.21 -1.98
N GLU A 43 9.37 4.11 -2.69
CA GLU A 43 8.76 4.88 -3.80
C GLU A 43 8.14 3.98 -4.87
N ARG A 44 8.81 2.86 -5.20
CA ARG A 44 8.31 1.88 -6.18
C ARG A 44 7.01 1.23 -5.73
N GLU A 45 6.94 0.81 -4.47
CA GLU A 45 5.73 0.20 -3.90
C GLU A 45 4.59 1.22 -3.83
N TYR A 46 4.89 2.45 -3.40
CA TYR A 46 3.93 3.55 -3.36
C TYR A 46 3.35 3.83 -4.74
N ALA A 47 4.19 4.05 -5.75
CA ALA A 47 3.76 4.32 -7.11
C ALA A 47 2.91 3.18 -7.68
N LYS A 48 3.28 1.93 -7.40
CA LYS A 48 2.52 0.77 -7.85
C LYS A 48 1.14 0.72 -7.20
N VAL A 49 1.03 0.86 -5.88
CA VAL A 49 -0.26 0.84 -5.18
C VAL A 49 -1.16 2.00 -5.63
N VAL A 50 -0.60 3.20 -5.81
CA VAL A 50 -1.34 4.35 -6.35
C VAL A 50 -1.88 4.03 -7.75
N SER A 51 -1.06 3.45 -8.64
CA SER A 51 -1.51 3.07 -10.00
C SER A 51 -2.60 1.99 -10.03
N MET A 52 -2.75 1.19 -8.98
CA MET A 52 -3.81 0.18 -8.86
C MET A 52 -5.14 0.79 -8.40
N GLY A 53 -5.11 1.93 -7.71
CA GLY A 53 -6.28 2.56 -7.11
C GLY A 53 -6.84 3.75 -7.88
N LEU A 54 -6.03 4.40 -8.71
CA LEU A 54 -6.44 5.45 -9.66
C LEU A 54 -7.31 4.86 -10.78
#